data_AF-H1KU70-F1
#
_entry.id   AF-H1KU70-F1
#
_cell.length_a   1.000
_cell.length_b   1.000
_cell.length_c   1.000
_cell.angle_alpha   90.00
_cell.angle_beta   90.00
_cell.angle_gamma   90.00
#
_symmetry.space_group_name_H-M   'P 1'
#
loop_
_entity.id
_entity.type
_entity.pdbx_description
1 polymer ?
#
loop_
_entity_poly.entity_id
_entity_poly.type
_entity_poly.pdbx_seq_one_letter_code
_entity_poly.pdbx_strand_id
1 'polypeptide(L)'
;MYIINNSPDTKQYTYLLCSAAFRQLTNEDGRPVCEEGTYRFRYDQVEQFILENVNEFGVSEIMQMSRTDEDIRRRDEELASLSVTLEDLLRREARLLSLLENEDVEDLPGLLALAKQRSKERADTEELVRTLKLEREIALAKKQTLDPASAVQAMREAWMRAGEADDRYGLRVRCNVAMRDFINSVQFDSRDGSYTVILFDGYRAYKFFNVPRVRQATQVPLVVDLQPFVSTGLWTSHAAHQKAPLQADRALVNVLRDVTLTARIA
;
A
#
# COMPACT_ATOMS: atom_id res chain seq x y z
N MET A 1 15.06 -13.61 -6.95
CA MET A 1 16.53 -13.48 -6.79
C MET A 1 17.00 -14.35 -5.64
N TYR A 2 18.27 -14.75 -5.64
CA TYR A 2 18.91 -15.46 -4.53
C TYR A 2 19.90 -14.56 -3.82
N ILE A 3 20.00 -14.77 -2.51
CA ILE A 3 21.03 -14.19 -1.66
C ILE A 3 22.18 -15.20 -1.56
N ILE A 4 23.40 -14.75 -1.90
CA ILE A 4 24.62 -15.55 -1.72
C ILE A 4 25.53 -14.84 -0.73
N ASN A 5 25.95 -15.58 0.31
CA ASN A 5 27.01 -15.16 1.22
C ASN A 5 28.32 -15.73 0.72
N ASN A 6 29.05 -14.92 -0.05
CA ASN A 6 30.37 -15.29 -0.55
C ASN A 6 31.39 -14.30 -0.01
N SER A 7 32.29 -14.78 0.86
CA SER A 7 33.52 -14.07 1.16
C SER A 7 34.66 -15.03 1.47
N PRO A 8 35.85 -14.81 0.89
CA PRO A 8 37.06 -15.51 1.29
C PRO A 8 37.71 -14.95 2.57
N ASP A 9 37.12 -13.92 3.20
CA ASP A 9 37.68 -13.20 4.36
C ASP A 9 36.65 -13.09 5.51
N THR A 10 37.06 -12.63 6.70
CA THR A 10 36.20 -12.50 7.91
C THR A 10 34.96 -11.60 7.72
N LYS A 11 34.89 -10.86 6.60
CA LYS A 11 33.76 -10.02 6.22
C LYS A 11 32.80 -10.77 5.31
N GLN A 12 31.63 -11.15 5.81
CA GLN A 12 30.58 -11.73 4.98
C GLN A 12 29.93 -10.65 4.11
N TYR A 13 29.93 -10.85 2.79
CA TYR A 13 29.21 -9.99 1.86
C TYR A 13 28.02 -10.74 1.28
N THR A 14 26.89 -10.07 1.26
CA THR A 14 25.62 -10.61 0.77
C THR A 14 25.35 -10.03 -0.63
N TYR A 15 25.21 -10.92 -1.62
CA TYR A 15 24.94 -10.53 -3.01
C TYR A 15 23.57 -11.02 -3.48
N LEU A 16 22.89 -10.16 -4.23
CA LEU A 16 21.69 -10.49 -4.98
C LEU A 16 22.07 -10.95 -6.39
N LEU A 17 21.60 -12.15 -6.75
CA LEU A 17 21.80 -12.74 -8.08
C LEU A 17 20.48 -13.23 -8.67
N CYS A 18 20.43 -13.25 -10.01
CA CYS A 18 19.38 -13.92 -10.76
C CYS A 18 19.34 -15.41 -10.39
N SER A 19 18.14 -15.97 -10.22
CA SER A 19 17.93 -17.37 -9.87
C SER A 19 18.38 -18.34 -10.95
N ALA A 20 18.18 -17.99 -12.21
CA ALA A 20 18.62 -18.81 -13.34
C ALA A 20 20.16 -18.89 -13.37
N ALA A 21 20.84 -17.77 -13.15
CA ALA A 21 22.30 -17.71 -13.07
C ALA A 21 22.84 -18.48 -11.84
N PHE A 22 22.20 -18.34 -10.67
CA PHE A 22 22.61 -19.05 -9.46
C PHE A 22 22.50 -20.58 -9.60
N ARG A 23 21.37 -21.05 -10.15
CA ARG A 23 21.10 -22.47 -10.36
C ARG A 23 21.77 -23.04 -11.61
N GLN A 24 22.50 -22.21 -12.37
CA GLN A 24 23.14 -22.59 -13.64
C GLN A 24 22.16 -23.27 -14.60
N LEU A 25 20.93 -22.75 -14.69
CA LEU A 25 19.91 -23.33 -15.56
C LEU A 25 20.36 -23.22 -17.01
N THR A 26 20.21 -24.31 -17.75
CA THR A 26 20.48 -24.39 -19.19
C THR A 26 19.21 -24.69 -19.97
N ASN A 27 19.10 -24.16 -21.18
CA ASN A 27 18.07 -24.55 -22.16
C ASN A 27 18.32 -25.98 -22.66
N GLU A 28 17.38 -26.52 -23.45
CA GLU A 28 17.48 -27.84 -24.08
C GLU A 28 18.75 -28.01 -24.93
N ASP A 29 19.26 -26.91 -25.50
CA ASP A 29 20.51 -26.85 -26.28
C ASP A 29 21.79 -26.83 -25.42
N GLY A 30 21.68 -26.96 -24.09
CA GLY A 30 22.82 -26.92 -23.16
C GLY A 30 23.43 -25.53 -22.92
N ARG A 31 22.88 -24.48 -23.53
CA ARG A 31 23.29 -23.08 -23.30
C ARG A 31 22.65 -22.53 -22.03
N PRO A 32 23.33 -21.64 -21.26
CA PRO A 32 22.73 -21.04 -20.09
C PRO A 32 21.47 -20.25 -20.47
N VAL A 33 20.42 -20.36 -19.65
CA VAL A 33 19.13 -19.65 -19.84
C VAL A 33 19.34 -18.13 -19.89
N CYS A 34 20.34 -17.63 -19.14
CA CYS A 34 20.78 -16.24 -19.20
C CYS A 34 22.22 -16.21 -19.73
N GLU A 35 22.39 -15.96 -21.03
CA GLU A 35 23.71 -15.82 -21.67
C GLU A 35 24.38 -14.49 -21.30
N GLU A 36 23.59 -13.46 -21.01
CA GLU A 36 24.03 -12.12 -20.63
C GLU A 36 23.52 -11.74 -19.23
N GLY A 37 24.28 -10.89 -18.53
CA GLY A 37 23.84 -10.32 -17.27
C GLY A 37 24.06 -11.22 -16.04
N THR A 38 25.31 -11.66 -15.83
CA THR A 38 25.76 -12.38 -14.62
C THR A 38 26.15 -11.45 -13.47
N TYR A 39 25.71 -10.20 -13.57
CA TYR A 39 26.11 -9.15 -12.66
C TYR A 39 25.59 -9.37 -11.24
N ARG A 40 26.44 -9.07 -10.26
CA ARG A 40 26.15 -9.30 -8.83
C ARG A 40 25.89 -7.97 -8.14
N PHE A 41 24.72 -7.82 -7.56
CA PHE A 41 24.38 -6.61 -6.82
C PHE A 41 24.68 -6.83 -5.34
N ARG A 42 25.36 -5.90 -4.68
CA ARG A 42 25.62 -6.01 -3.24
C ARG A 42 24.38 -5.58 -2.47
N TYR A 43 23.84 -6.48 -1.65
CA TYR A 43 22.59 -6.25 -0.94
C TYR A 43 22.65 -5.01 -0.04
N ASP A 44 23.72 -4.88 0.74
CA ASP A 44 23.87 -3.77 1.70
C ASP A 44 23.88 -2.40 1.00
N GLN A 45 24.50 -2.31 -0.19
CA GLN A 45 24.54 -1.07 -0.96
C GLN A 45 23.18 -0.75 -1.58
N VAL A 46 22.50 -1.77 -2.13
CA VAL A 46 21.15 -1.60 -2.67
C VAL A 46 20.20 -1.10 -1.59
N GLU A 47 20.18 -1.75 -0.44
CA GLU A 47 19.32 -1.34 0.68
C GLU A 47 19.65 0.08 1.15
N GLN A 48 20.93 0.40 1.33
CA GLN A 48 21.36 1.73 1.75
C GLN A 48 20.92 2.82 0.76
N PHE A 49 21.16 2.62 -0.54
CA PHE A 49 20.81 3.64 -1.55
C PHE A 49 19.31 3.85 -1.69
N ILE A 50 18.51 2.79 -1.57
CA ILE A 50 17.06 2.89 -1.53
C ILE A 50 16.64 3.72 -0.32
N LEU A 51 17.16 3.40 0.86
CA LEU A 51 16.82 4.10 2.10
C LEU A 51 17.27 5.57 2.11
N GLU A 52 18.35 5.93 1.41
CA GLU A 52 18.90 7.30 1.40
C GLU A 52 18.25 8.21 0.37
N ASN A 53 17.76 7.68 -0.75
CA ASN A 53 17.36 8.51 -1.88
C ASN A 53 15.87 8.42 -2.21
N VAL A 54 15.15 7.42 -1.72
CA VAL A 54 13.69 7.35 -1.90
C VAL A 54 13.04 8.29 -0.89
N ASN A 55 12.92 9.56 -1.23
CA ASN A 55 12.39 10.57 -0.30
C ASN A 55 10.85 10.54 -0.19
N GLU A 56 10.18 9.76 -1.02
CA GLU A 56 8.71 9.66 -1.10
C GLU A 56 8.10 8.71 -0.08
N PHE A 57 8.79 8.39 1.02
CA PHE A 57 8.25 7.61 2.13
C PHE A 57 6.92 8.16 2.69
N GLY A 58 6.51 9.39 2.31
CA GLY A 58 5.20 9.98 2.64
C GLY A 58 4.20 10.14 1.47
N VAL A 59 4.53 9.85 0.21
CA VAL A 59 3.62 10.17 -0.93
C VAL A 59 2.53 9.12 -1.16
N SER A 60 2.80 7.83 -0.93
CA SER A 60 1.76 6.76 -0.89
C SER A 60 0.69 7.13 0.11
N GLU A 61 1.13 7.67 1.23
CA GLU A 61 0.26 7.95 2.35
C GLU A 61 -0.36 9.34 2.25
N ILE A 62 0.17 10.28 1.47
CA ILE A 62 -0.65 11.44 1.03
C ILE A 62 -1.84 10.95 0.20
N MET A 63 -1.68 9.91 -0.65
CA MET A 63 -2.81 9.31 -1.36
C MET A 63 -3.73 8.47 -0.44
N GLN A 64 -3.20 7.80 0.58
CA GLN A 64 -4.03 7.13 1.60
C GLN A 64 -4.73 8.14 2.51
N MET A 65 -4.07 9.22 2.90
CA MET A 65 -4.62 10.35 3.64
C MET A 65 -5.69 11.03 2.80
N SER A 66 -5.52 11.19 1.49
CA SER A 66 -6.57 11.74 0.64
C SER A 66 -7.80 10.82 0.57
N ARG A 67 -7.61 9.50 0.55
CA ARG A 67 -8.71 8.52 0.66
C ARG A 67 -9.36 8.54 2.04
N THR A 68 -8.56 8.66 3.10
CA THR A 68 -9.05 8.78 4.49
C THR A 68 -9.81 10.09 4.68
N ASP A 69 -9.37 11.17 4.03
CA ASP A 69 -10.02 12.47 4.02
C ASP A 69 -11.35 12.43 3.28
N GLU A 70 -11.41 11.72 2.15
CA GLU A 70 -12.67 11.47 1.45
C GLU A 70 -13.62 10.60 2.29
N ASP A 71 -13.11 9.59 2.99
CA ASP A 71 -13.90 8.76 3.90
C ASP A 71 -14.41 9.54 5.12
N ILE A 72 -13.61 10.44 5.69
CA ILE A 72 -14.01 11.34 6.78
C ILE A 72 -15.06 12.31 6.26
N ARG A 73 -14.85 12.88 5.07
CA ARG A 73 -15.79 13.80 4.44
C ARG A 73 -17.13 13.12 4.16
N ARG A 74 -17.14 11.91 3.61
CA ARG A 74 -18.37 11.12 3.41
C ARG A 74 -19.11 10.90 4.72
N ARG A 75 -18.40 10.54 5.80
CA ARG A 75 -18.99 10.39 7.13
C ARG A 75 -19.53 11.70 7.69
N ASP A 76 -18.87 12.83 7.43
CA ASP A 76 -19.35 14.16 7.81
C ASP A 76 -20.64 14.54 7.04
N GLU A 77 -20.70 14.22 5.75
CA GLU A 77 -21.90 14.39 4.93
C GLU A 77 -23.06 13.50 5.41
N GLU A 78 -22.79 12.24 5.76
CA GLU A 78 -23.77 11.32 6.35
C GLU A 78 -24.26 11.82 7.72
N LEU A 79 -23.36 12.26 8.60
CA LEU A 79 -23.73 12.84 9.89
C LEU A 79 -24.58 14.11 9.74
N ALA A 80 -24.25 14.98 8.78
CA ALA A 80 -25.06 16.15 8.48
C ALA A 80 -26.47 15.75 8.02
N SER A 81 -26.57 14.76 7.13
CA SER A 81 -27.87 14.25 6.67
C SER A 81 -28.71 13.67 7.81
N LEU A 82 -28.10 12.88 8.71
CA LEU A 82 -28.78 12.29 9.86
C LEU A 82 -29.15 13.32 10.92
N SER A 83 -28.39 14.41 11.04
CA SER A 83 -28.75 15.50 11.96
C SER A 83 -30.03 16.22 11.51
N VAL A 84 -30.21 16.42 10.20
CA VAL A 84 -31.44 16.99 9.63
C VAL A 84 -32.63 16.06 9.83
N THR A 85 -32.45 14.75 9.59
CA THR A 85 -33.55 13.79 9.81
C THR A 85 -33.94 13.69 11.28
N LEU A 86 -32.99 13.76 12.20
CA LEU A 86 -33.24 13.79 13.63
C LEU A 86 -34.04 15.04 14.03
N GLU A 87 -33.65 16.23 13.56
CA GLU A 87 -34.41 17.46 13.81
C GLU A 87 -35.84 17.39 13.28
N ASP A 88 -36.03 16.83 12.09
CA ASP A 88 -37.36 16.62 11.52
C ASP A 88 -38.20 15.62 12.32
N LEU A 89 -37.59 14.53 12.80
CA LEU A 89 -38.26 13.57 13.69
C LEU A 89 -38.66 14.22 15.01
N LEU A 90 -37.79 15.02 15.62
CA LEU A 90 -38.08 15.77 16.85
C LEU A 90 -39.23 16.76 16.65
N ARG A 91 -39.26 17.49 15.53
CA ARG A 91 -40.37 18.40 15.20
C ARG A 91 -41.69 17.65 15.01
N ARG A 92 -41.65 16.48 14.35
CA ARG A 92 -42.84 15.64 14.14
C ARG A 92 -43.34 15.01 15.44
N GLU A 93 -42.43 14.55 16.29
CA GLU A 93 -42.73 14.03 17.63
C GLU A 93 -43.36 15.12 18.51
N ALA A 94 -42.79 16.32 18.54
CA ALA A 94 -43.35 17.45 19.30
C ALA A 94 -44.75 17.84 18.82
N ARG A 95 -45.00 17.81 17.50
CA ARG A 95 -46.35 18.02 16.94
C ARG A 95 -47.33 16.92 17.36
N LEU A 96 -46.92 15.65 17.30
CA LEU A 96 -47.76 14.53 17.74
C LEU A 96 -48.09 14.61 19.24
N LEU A 97 -47.13 15.00 20.07
CA LEU A 97 -47.36 15.21 21.50
C LEU A 97 -48.35 16.36 21.75
N SER A 98 -48.26 17.46 20.99
CA SER A 98 -49.22 18.56 21.09
C SER A 98 -50.64 18.17 20.62
N LEU A 99 -50.77 17.24 19.69
CA LEU A 99 -52.06 16.72 19.23
C LEU A 99 -52.70 15.80 20.29
N LEU A 100 -51.89 14.91 20.89
CA LEU A 100 -52.30 14.05 22.00
C LEU A 100 -52.87 14.82 23.21
N GLU A 101 -52.42 16.04 23.46
CA GLU A 101 -52.93 16.89 24.55
C GLU A 101 -54.30 17.52 24.26
N ASN A 102 -54.72 17.58 22.99
CA ASN A 102 -55.89 18.35 22.53
C ASN A 102 -57.00 17.50 21.86
N GLU A 103 -56.79 16.19 21.66
CA GLU A 103 -57.73 15.31 20.95
C GLU A 103 -58.67 14.49 21.85
N ASP A 104 -59.81 14.10 21.28
CA ASP A 104 -60.85 13.31 21.93
C ASP A 104 -60.46 11.84 22.12
N VAL A 105 -61.09 11.17 23.10
CA VAL A 105 -60.72 9.84 23.62
C VAL A 105 -60.77 8.71 22.57
N GLU A 106 -61.50 8.88 21.46
CA GLU A 106 -61.69 7.84 20.44
C GLU A 106 -60.47 7.65 19.51
N ASP A 107 -59.69 8.71 19.23
CA ASP A 107 -58.52 8.65 18.32
C ASP A 107 -57.18 8.39 19.06
N LEU A 108 -57.21 8.47 20.39
CA LEU A 108 -56.06 8.31 21.30
C LEU A 108 -55.23 7.02 21.09
N PRO A 109 -55.83 5.83 20.84
CA PRO A 109 -55.07 4.61 20.63
C PRO A 109 -54.18 4.63 19.37
N GLY A 110 -54.67 5.24 18.29
CA GLY A 110 -53.94 5.35 17.02
C GLY A 110 -52.77 6.32 17.11
N LEU A 111 -52.97 7.44 17.81
CA LEU A 111 -51.94 8.46 18.05
C LEU A 111 -50.83 7.94 18.97
N LEU A 112 -51.17 7.17 20.00
CA LEU A 112 -50.18 6.51 20.87
C LEU A 112 -49.32 5.49 20.12
N ALA A 113 -49.92 4.75 19.16
CA ALA A 113 -49.16 3.83 18.31
C ALA A 113 -48.17 4.58 17.40
N LEU A 114 -48.61 5.69 16.81
CA LEU A 114 -47.76 6.58 16.00
C LEU A 114 -46.64 7.21 16.83
N ALA A 115 -46.93 7.68 18.05
CA ALA A 115 -45.93 8.25 18.95
C ALA A 115 -44.85 7.21 19.33
N LYS A 116 -45.25 5.97 19.64
CA LYS A 116 -44.31 4.87 19.90
C LYS A 116 -43.45 4.54 18.69
N GLN A 117 -44.04 4.50 17.49
CA GLN A 117 -43.29 4.27 16.26
C GLN A 117 -42.25 5.38 16.03
N ARG A 118 -42.62 6.65 16.21
CA ARG A 118 -41.71 7.79 16.03
C ARG A 118 -40.60 7.84 17.08
N SER A 119 -40.92 7.51 18.34
CA SER A 119 -39.92 7.38 19.41
C SER A 119 -38.90 6.28 19.10
N LYS A 120 -39.34 5.16 18.51
CA LYS A 120 -38.43 4.11 18.03
C LYS A 120 -37.56 4.58 16.85
N GLU A 121 -38.15 5.20 15.83
CA GLU A 121 -37.41 5.75 14.69
C GLU A 121 -36.35 6.76 15.14
N ARG A 122 -36.66 7.57 16.15
CA ARG A 122 -35.71 8.49 16.78
C ARG A 122 -34.58 7.74 17.48
N ALA A 123 -34.89 6.75 18.32
CA ALA A 123 -33.87 5.97 19.03
C ALA A 123 -32.91 5.26 18.06
N ASP A 124 -33.45 4.68 16.98
CA ASP A 124 -32.66 4.03 15.93
C ASP A 124 -31.73 5.04 15.23
N THR A 125 -32.24 6.24 14.93
CA THR A 125 -31.45 7.33 14.31
C THR A 125 -30.38 7.89 15.25
N GLU A 126 -30.69 8.04 16.54
CA GLU A 126 -29.72 8.49 17.56
C GLU A 126 -28.56 7.49 17.71
N GLU A 127 -28.85 6.19 17.67
CA GLU A 127 -27.83 5.15 17.74
C GLU A 127 -26.92 5.16 16.51
N LEU A 128 -27.49 5.32 15.31
CA LEU A 128 -26.72 5.51 14.06
C LEU A 128 -25.79 6.73 14.11
N VAL A 129 -26.25 7.84 14.69
CA VAL A 129 -25.41 9.03 14.88
C VAL A 129 -24.26 8.76 15.84
N ARG A 130 -24.49 8.00 16.93
CA ARG A 130 -23.43 7.63 17.88
C ARG A 130 -22.38 6.75 17.24
N THR A 131 -22.79 5.72 16.49
CA THR A 131 -21.86 4.80 15.84
C THR A 131 -21.01 5.53 14.78
N LEU A 132 -21.62 6.36 13.94
CA LEU A 132 -20.90 7.15 12.94
C LEU A 132 -19.92 8.16 13.56
N LYS A 133 -20.27 8.79 14.69
CA LYS A 133 -19.35 9.66 15.43
C LYS A 133 -18.14 8.89 15.95
N LEU A 134 -18.34 7.71 16.54
CA LEU A 134 -17.26 6.85 17.00
C LEU A 134 -16.35 6.44 15.84
N GLU A 135 -16.92 6.00 14.72
CA GLU A 135 -16.14 5.62 13.53
C GLU A 135 -15.33 6.78 12.96
N ARG A 136 -15.92 7.98 12.94
CA ARG A 136 -15.23 9.20 12.53
C ARG A 136 -14.05 9.52 13.44
N GLU A 137 -14.23 9.43 14.76
CA GLU A 137 -13.14 9.64 15.73
C GLU A 137 -12.01 8.62 15.56
N ILE A 138 -12.35 7.35 15.32
CA ILE A 138 -11.36 6.30 15.02
C ILE A 138 -10.60 6.63 13.72
N ALA A 139 -11.28 7.09 12.68
CA ALA A 139 -10.64 7.48 11.42
C ALA A 139 -9.70 8.68 11.59
N LEU A 140 -10.10 9.69 12.37
CA LEU A 140 -9.26 10.84 12.71
C LEU A 140 -8.04 10.45 13.54
N ALA A 141 -8.20 9.55 14.52
CA ALA A 141 -7.09 9.04 15.30
C ALA A 141 -6.07 8.30 14.43
N LYS A 142 -6.53 7.47 13.49
CA LYS A 142 -5.67 6.80 12.51
C LYS A 142 -4.91 7.80 11.65
N LYS A 143 -5.55 8.89 11.20
CA LYS A 143 -4.91 9.97 10.44
C LYS A 143 -3.76 10.62 11.20
N GLN A 144 -3.92 10.86 12.50
CA GLN A 144 -2.89 11.54 13.32
C GLN A 144 -1.65 10.69 13.58
N THR A 145 -1.75 9.36 13.48
CA THR A 145 -0.60 8.44 13.66
C THR A 145 0.23 8.19 12.38
N LEU A 146 -0.21 8.70 11.23
CA LEU A 146 0.40 8.44 9.91
C LEU A 146 1.37 9.56 9.49
N ASP A 147 2.44 9.83 10.26
CA ASP A 147 3.65 10.45 9.69
C ASP A 147 4.74 9.38 9.53
N PRO A 148 4.71 8.62 8.43
CA PRO A 148 5.48 7.39 8.29
C PRO A 148 6.85 7.64 7.68
N ALA A 149 7.02 8.75 6.95
CA ALA A 149 8.33 9.21 6.51
C ALA A 149 9.22 9.47 7.73
N SER A 150 8.66 10.15 8.75
CA SER A 150 9.27 10.29 10.06
C SER A 150 9.45 8.94 10.77
N ALA A 151 8.47 8.03 10.70
CA ALA A 151 8.58 6.72 11.35
C ALA A 151 9.64 5.80 10.74
N VAL A 152 9.76 5.71 9.42
CA VAL A 152 10.77 4.91 8.70
C VAL A 152 12.15 5.49 8.95
N GLN A 153 12.30 6.81 8.91
CA GLN A 153 13.55 7.47 9.25
C GLN A 153 13.93 7.25 10.73
N ALA A 154 12.98 7.39 11.65
CA ALA A 154 13.20 7.11 13.07
C ALA A 154 13.56 5.64 13.34
N MET A 155 12.91 4.69 12.65
CA MET A 155 13.24 3.26 12.72
C MET A 155 14.64 2.98 12.18
N ARG A 156 15.05 3.66 11.10
CA ARG A 156 16.40 3.57 10.55
C ARG A 156 17.44 4.10 11.53
N GLU A 157 17.21 5.28 12.10
CA GLU A 157 18.09 5.86 13.11
C GLU A 157 18.17 5.01 14.38
N ALA A 158 17.07 4.39 14.80
CA ALA A 158 17.03 3.48 15.93
C ALA A 158 17.84 2.20 15.64
N TRP A 159 17.68 1.61 14.45
CA TRP A 159 18.46 0.46 14.00
C TRP A 159 19.96 0.78 13.97
N MET A 160 20.36 1.91 13.41
CA MET A 160 21.77 2.31 13.34
C MET A 160 22.40 2.53 14.72
N ARG A 161 21.59 2.91 15.73
CA ARG A 161 22.03 3.15 17.12
C ARG A 161 21.98 1.91 18.01
N ALA A 162 21.20 0.88 17.65
CA ALA A 162 21.08 -0.33 18.46
C ALA A 162 22.45 -1.02 18.62
N GLY A 163 22.78 -1.45 19.84
CA GLY A 163 24.06 -2.12 20.14
C GLY A 163 24.03 -3.61 19.82
N GLU A 164 22.90 -4.26 20.05
CA GLU A 164 22.73 -5.71 19.92
C GLU A 164 22.27 -6.12 18.51
N ALA A 165 22.78 -7.26 18.03
CA ALA A 165 22.50 -7.75 16.68
C ALA A 165 21.03 -8.14 16.46
N ASP A 166 20.39 -8.71 17.49
CA ASP A 166 19.01 -9.18 17.42
C ASP A 166 18.02 -8.00 17.33
N ASP A 167 18.25 -6.94 18.13
CA ASP A 167 17.47 -5.71 18.05
C ASP A 167 17.63 -5.00 16.71
N ARG A 168 18.86 -4.96 16.17
CA ARG A 168 19.11 -4.42 14.83
C ARG A 168 18.33 -5.19 13.77
N TYR A 169 18.33 -6.52 13.84
CA TYR A 169 17.60 -7.36 12.91
C TYR A 169 16.09 -7.12 13.02
N GLY A 170 15.54 -7.08 14.25
CA GLY A 170 14.13 -6.80 14.47
C GLY A 170 13.67 -5.45 13.90
N LEU A 171 14.46 -4.39 14.12
CA LEU A 171 14.18 -3.07 13.57
C LEU A 171 14.32 -3.02 12.05
N ARG A 172 15.32 -3.71 11.48
CA ARG A 172 15.50 -3.84 10.02
C ARG A 172 14.33 -4.57 9.37
N VAL A 173 13.80 -5.63 9.99
CA VAL A 173 12.61 -6.34 9.50
C VAL A 173 11.39 -5.43 9.52
N ARG A 174 11.14 -4.70 10.62
CA ARG A 174 10.01 -3.77 10.71
C ARG A 174 10.09 -2.67 9.65
N CYS A 175 11.28 -2.10 9.45
CA CYS A 175 11.53 -1.14 8.38
C CYS A 175 11.23 -1.75 7.00
N ASN A 176 11.74 -2.96 6.71
CA ASN A 176 11.47 -3.65 5.45
C ASN A 176 9.97 -3.95 5.22
N VAL A 177 9.22 -4.28 6.27
CA VAL A 177 7.76 -4.48 6.18
C VAL A 177 7.08 -3.16 5.83
N ALA A 178 7.40 -2.06 6.52
CA ALA A 178 6.88 -0.74 6.18
C ALA A 178 7.26 -0.33 4.74
N MET A 179 8.44 -0.74 4.26
CA MET A 179 8.86 -0.49 2.88
C MET A 179 8.04 -1.21 1.82
N ARG A 180 7.46 -2.37 2.13
CA ARG A 180 6.63 -3.10 1.17
C ARG A 180 5.33 -2.40 0.82
N ASP A 181 4.85 -1.54 1.71
CA ASP A 181 3.58 -0.86 1.49
C ASP A 181 3.66 0.17 0.37
N PHE A 182 4.87 0.66 0.04
CA PHE A 182 5.08 1.63 -1.03
C PHE A 182 6.02 1.16 -2.16
N ILE A 183 6.94 0.22 -1.91
CA ILE A 183 7.77 -0.37 -2.97
C ILE A 183 7.04 -1.57 -3.57
N ASN A 184 6.47 -1.40 -4.75
CA ASN A 184 5.75 -2.48 -5.44
C ASN A 184 6.69 -3.54 -5.97
N SER A 185 7.79 -3.10 -6.59
CA SER A 185 8.81 -4.02 -7.09
C SER A 185 10.15 -3.34 -7.29
N VAL A 186 11.21 -4.13 -7.18
CA VAL A 186 12.56 -3.73 -7.59
C VAL A 186 12.98 -4.62 -8.75
N GLN A 187 13.24 -3.99 -9.89
CA GLN A 187 13.70 -4.64 -11.11
C GLN A 187 15.22 -4.49 -11.20
N PHE A 188 15.90 -5.56 -11.57
CA PHE A 188 17.35 -5.57 -11.68
C PHE A 188 17.72 -5.84 -13.13
N ASP A 189 18.41 -4.89 -13.75
CA ASP A 189 18.97 -5.04 -15.07
C ASP A 189 20.46 -5.36 -14.95
N SER A 190 20.78 -6.63 -15.13
CA SER A 190 22.15 -7.12 -15.03
C SER A 190 23.00 -6.84 -16.26
N ARG A 191 22.41 -6.40 -17.39
CA ARG A 191 23.17 -5.95 -18.58
C ARG A 191 23.73 -4.56 -18.36
N ASP A 192 22.86 -3.65 -17.95
CA ASP A 192 23.21 -2.27 -17.61
C ASP A 192 23.93 -2.17 -16.25
N GLY A 193 23.89 -3.24 -15.44
CA GLY A 193 24.33 -3.20 -14.06
C GLY A 193 23.52 -2.20 -13.23
N SER A 194 22.25 -2.00 -13.54
CA SER A 194 21.37 -1.01 -12.91
C SER A 194 20.20 -1.70 -12.21
N TYR A 195 19.55 -1.01 -11.30
CA TYR A 195 18.31 -1.48 -10.68
C TYR A 195 17.31 -0.35 -10.57
N THR A 196 16.05 -0.67 -10.84
CA THR A 196 14.94 0.27 -10.85
C THR A 196 13.97 -0.09 -9.76
N VAL A 197 13.75 0.84 -8.83
CA VAL A 197 12.76 0.71 -7.75
C VAL A 197 11.50 1.40 -8.22
N ILE A 198 10.40 0.64 -8.28
CA ILE A 198 9.11 1.12 -8.75
C ILE A 198 8.20 1.33 -7.54
N LEU A 199 7.69 2.55 -7.42
CA LEU A 199 6.85 3.03 -6.34
C LEU A 199 5.40 3.21 -6.82
N PHE A 200 4.46 3.04 -5.89
CA PHE A 200 3.03 3.34 -6.05
C PHE A 200 2.41 2.73 -7.33
N ASP A 201 2.52 1.43 -7.54
CA ASP A 201 1.98 0.75 -8.75
C ASP A 201 2.47 1.35 -10.08
N GLY A 202 3.65 1.98 -10.08
CA GLY A 202 4.24 2.55 -11.29
C GLY A 202 3.99 4.03 -11.51
N TYR A 203 3.72 4.84 -10.47
CA TYR A 203 3.72 6.31 -10.60
C TYR A 203 5.12 6.91 -10.63
N ARG A 204 6.08 6.31 -9.93
CA ARG A 204 7.46 6.83 -9.85
C ARG A 204 8.45 5.68 -9.89
N ALA A 205 9.52 5.88 -10.64
CA ALA A 205 10.61 4.93 -10.73
C ALA A 205 11.94 5.61 -10.41
N TYR A 206 12.73 4.94 -9.59
CA TYR A 206 14.07 5.33 -9.22
C TYR A 206 15.06 4.37 -9.87
N LYS A 207 15.80 4.84 -10.87
CA LYS A 207 16.87 4.05 -11.49
C LYS A 207 18.21 4.38 -10.83
N PHE A 208 18.82 3.36 -10.26
CA PHE A 208 20.14 3.38 -9.65
C PHE A 208 21.11 2.59 -10.50
N PHE A 209 22.38 2.98 -10.52
CA PHE A 209 23.43 2.24 -11.21
C PHE A 209 24.29 1.53 -10.18
N ASN A 210 24.64 0.27 -10.36
CA ASN A 210 25.52 -0.36 -9.40
C ASN A 210 26.90 0.29 -9.47
N VAL A 211 27.45 0.68 -8.32
CA VAL A 211 28.81 1.22 -8.26
C VAL A 211 29.77 0.06 -8.01
N PRO A 212 30.62 -0.31 -8.98
CA PRO A 212 31.68 -1.25 -8.69
C PRO A 212 32.68 -0.61 -7.71
N ARG A 213 32.69 -1.12 -6.46
CA ARG A 213 33.78 -0.96 -5.48
C ARG A 213 34.11 0.47 -5.00
N VAL A 214 33.15 1.36 -4.80
CA VAL A 214 33.41 2.63 -4.09
C VAL A 214 32.71 2.62 -2.74
N ARG A 215 33.47 2.81 -1.65
CA ARG A 215 32.98 2.77 -0.26
C ARG A 215 32.09 3.98 0.11
N GLN A 216 32.04 5.01 -0.75
CA GLN A 216 31.39 6.30 -0.48
C GLN A 216 30.85 6.95 -1.77
N ALA A 217 30.33 6.17 -2.72
CA ALA A 217 29.70 6.78 -3.89
C ALA A 217 28.31 7.27 -3.50
N THR A 218 28.15 8.58 -3.32
CA THR A 218 26.83 9.20 -3.28
C THR A 218 26.28 9.15 -4.70
N GLN A 219 25.27 8.32 -4.92
CA GLN A 219 24.57 8.29 -6.19
C GLN A 219 23.30 9.09 -6.09
N VAL A 220 23.17 10.10 -6.94
CA VAL A 220 21.87 10.71 -7.22
C VAL A 220 21.15 9.75 -8.17
N PRO A 221 20.02 9.14 -7.76
CA PRO A 221 19.27 8.29 -8.67
C PRO A 221 18.69 9.10 -9.82
N LEU A 222 18.54 8.45 -10.96
CA LEU A 222 17.70 8.97 -12.02
C LEU A 222 16.23 8.75 -11.61
N VAL A 223 15.54 9.83 -11.27
CA VAL A 223 14.13 9.81 -10.92
C VAL A 223 13.31 10.04 -12.17
N VAL A 224 12.39 9.11 -12.45
CA VAL A 224 11.45 9.23 -13.55
C VAL A 224 10.04 9.16 -12.98
N ASP A 225 9.30 10.25 -13.15
CA ASP A 225 7.86 10.23 -12.94
C ASP A 225 7.23 9.47 -14.09
N LEU A 226 6.76 8.27 -13.78
CA LEU A 226 5.99 7.46 -14.69
C LEU A 226 4.57 8.04 -14.60
N GLN A 227 4.24 9.00 -15.47
CA GLN A 227 2.84 9.41 -15.60
C GLN A 227 1.99 8.15 -15.77
N PRO A 228 0.85 8.04 -15.07
CA PRO A 228 -0.01 6.88 -15.25
C PRO A 228 -0.38 6.79 -16.72
N PHE A 229 0.15 5.78 -17.42
CA PHE A 229 -0.37 5.33 -18.71
C PHE A 229 -1.76 4.69 -18.55
N VAL A 230 -2.59 5.23 -17.65
CA VAL A 230 -3.99 4.83 -17.43
C VAL A 230 -4.85 5.25 -18.63
N SER A 231 -4.35 6.08 -19.55
CA SER A 231 -5.07 6.44 -20.79
C SER A 231 -4.64 5.70 -22.06
N THR A 232 -3.58 4.87 -22.06
CA THR A 232 -3.12 4.17 -23.28
C THR A 232 -3.35 2.65 -23.30
N GLY A 233 -3.95 2.06 -22.26
CA GLY A 233 -4.40 0.66 -22.28
C GLY A 233 -3.30 -0.39 -22.42
N LEU A 234 -2.03 -0.03 -22.23
CA LEU A 234 -0.88 -0.90 -22.48
C LEU A 234 -0.32 -1.62 -21.23
N TRP A 235 -0.89 -1.36 -20.05
CA TRP A 235 -0.60 -2.14 -18.84
C TRP A 235 -1.87 -2.84 -18.39
N THR A 236 -2.02 -4.11 -18.79
CA THR A 236 -2.98 -5.01 -18.15
C THR A 236 -2.54 -5.21 -16.72
N SER A 237 -3.14 -4.48 -15.79
CA SER A 237 -3.06 -4.74 -14.36
C SER A 237 -3.25 -6.23 -14.11
N HIS A 238 -2.41 -6.82 -13.27
CA HIS A 238 -2.43 -8.22 -12.85
C HIS A 238 -3.71 -8.67 -12.10
N ALA A 239 -4.85 -8.00 -12.30
CA ALA A 239 -6.16 -8.36 -11.74
C ALA A 239 -6.88 -9.50 -12.52
N ALA A 240 -6.36 -9.95 -13.66
CA ALA A 240 -7.02 -10.97 -14.49
C ALA A 240 -6.59 -12.43 -14.24
N HIS A 241 -5.80 -12.74 -13.21
CA HIS A 241 -5.33 -14.12 -12.97
C HIS A 241 -6.12 -14.94 -11.95
N GLN A 242 -7.31 -14.50 -11.50
CA GLN A 242 -8.10 -15.31 -10.56
C GLN A 242 -9.35 -16.01 -11.09
N LYS A 243 -9.79 -15.81 -12.34
CA LYS A 243 -10.88 -16.63 -12.91
C LYS A 243 -10.77 -16.77 -14.43
N ALA A 244 -10.19 -17.87 -14.91
CA ALA A 244 -10.52 -18.41 -16.22
C ALA A 244 -10.45 -19.96 -16.16
N PRO A 245 -11.47 -20.67 -16.66
CA PRO A 245 -11.55 -22.12 -16.56
C PRO A 245 -10.58 -22.80 -17.51
N LEU A 246 -10.11 -23.98 -17.11
CA LEU A 246 -9.39 -24.94 -17.95
C LEU A 246 -10.24 -25.29 -19.18
N GLN A 247 -9.93 -24.73 -20.34
CA GLN A 247 -10.24 -25.36 -21.62
C GLN A 247 -9.07 -25.20 -22.58
N ALA A 248 -8.64 -26.36 -23.08
CA ALA A 248 -7.59 -26.52 -24.06
C ALA A 248 -7.98 -25.86 -25.38
N ASP A 249 -7.03 -25.18 -26.01
CA ASP A 249 -6.73 -25.49 -27.41
C ASP A 249 -5.36 -24.97 -27.84
N ARG A 250 -4.69 -25.82 -28.62
CA ARG A 250 -3.41 -25.58 -29.28
C ARG A 250 -3.66 -24.68 -30.50
N ALA A 251 -2.90 -23.57 -30.61
CA ALA A 251 -2.09 -23.20 -31.79
C ALA A 251 -1.77 -21.68 -31.83
N LEU A 252 -0.58 -21.36 -32.34
CA LEU A 252 -0.06 -20.05 -32.81
C LEU A 252 0.50 -19.13 -31.71
N VAL A 253 1.81 -19.16 -31.38
CA VAL A 253 3.00 -18.68 -32.11
C VAL A 253 3.21 -17.16 -32.03
N ASN A 254 4.26 -16.82 -31.25
CA ASN A 254 5.19 -15.70 -31.34
C ASN A 254 4.65 -14.26 -31.49
N VAL A 255 4.94 -13.42 -30.48
CA VAL A 255 5.78 -12.21 -30.55
C VAL A 255 5.77 -11.52 -29.16
N LEU A 256 6.94 -11.00 -28.73
CA LEU A 256 7.25 -10.28 -27.48
C LEU A 256 7.57 -11.14 -26.23
N ARG A 257 8.84 -11.52 -26.12
CA ARG A 257 9.49 -11.88 -24.85
C ARG A 257 10.33 -10.68 -24.39
N ASP A 258 9.72 -9.75 -23.67
CA ASP A 258 10.45 -8.87 -22.76
C ASP A 258 10.39 -9.50 -21.36
N VAL A 259 11.55 -9.96 -20.90
CA VAL A 259 11.70 -10.64 -19.61
C VAL A 259 11.92 -9.59 -18.53
N THR A 260 10.83 -8.96 -18.08
CA THR A 260 10.81 -8.23 -16.81
C THR A 260 10.70 -9.22 -15.66
N LEU A 261 11.80 -9.45 -14.93
CA LEU A 261 11.81 -10.27 -13.71
C LEU A 261 11.47 -9.42 -12.50
N THR A 262 10.22 -9.49 -12.07
CA THR A 262 9.74 -8.93 -10.80
C THR A 262 10.18 -9.80 -9.63
N ALA A 263 10.99 -9.24 -8.72
CA ALA A 263 11.27 -9.86 -7.44
C ALA A 263 10.26 -9.35 -6.39
N ARG A 264 9.43 -10.25 -5.85
CA ARG A 264 8.75 -10.02 -4.57
C ARG A 264 9.77 -10.26 -3.46
N ILE A 265 9.99 -9.25 -2.64
CA ILE A 265 10.81 -9.37 -1.42
C ILE A 265 10.01 -10.30 -0.47
N ALA A 266 10.62 -11.38 -0.01
CA ALA A 266 10.07 -12.35 0.95
C ALA A 266 10.33 -11.90 2.38
#